data_AF-A0A7Y9H0K3-F1
#
_entry.id   AF-A0A7Y9H0K3-F1
#
_cell.length_a   1.000
_cell.length_b   1.000
_cell.length_c   1.000
_cell.angle_alpha   90.00
_cell.angle_beta   90.00
_cell.angle_gamma   90.00
#
_symmetry.space_group_name_H-M   'P 1'
#
loop_
_entity.id
_entity.type
_entity.pdbx_description
1 polymer ?
#
loop_
_entity_poly.entity_id
_entity_poly.type
_entity_poly.pdbx_seq_one_letter_code
_entity_poly.pdbx_strand_id
1 'polypeptide(L)'
;MRTRDTTPHCTFIPPWLAERVDGPDAVARDEALRAQRRATTGSPRAVAPAATAWTVHDAGSTTSLPGTPARSAGEPETGDVAVDEAAVGIESTLQMFAEAFSRDSYDDAGAPVSLTVHYGSGYNNAFWDGTQLVFGDGDGRVFERFTKPVDVLAHEFSHAVVERTADLAYRDQSGALNESVADVFAACLKQRLLGQQAADGDWLIGEGLFVAGIQARALRDMAAPGTAYDDPQLGADPQVGHMDDFIDTADDNGGVHLNSGIPNRAFQLAAVAVGSTALEGAGRIWYAALTGGDVPSDADFATFAAATVAAAGEQADAVREAWAQVGVQPAAPGGVPAPASQGRLRVERSGGFVGRSEAAEVDLDPGDPGLGDLVRQALGGSDLRDVPPRPDMFVYSFSVDGGAPVRVPEHLLSASQAELARRVLQPGSEV
;
A
#
# COMPACT_ATOMS: atom_id res chain seq x y z
N MET A 1 -2.62 23.71 8.95
CA MET A 1 -1.39 22.95 9.24
C MET A 1 -1.77 21.48 9.16
N ARG A 2 -1.59 20.84 8.00
CA ARG A 2 -2.04 19.45 7.77
C ARG A 2 -1.10 18.51 8.55
N THR A 3 -1.66 17.78 9.51
CA THR A 3 -1.00 16.62 10.11
C THR A 3 -0.92 15.55 9.04
N ARG A 4 0.30 15.32 8.50
CA ARG A 4 0.58 14.23 7.58
C ARG A 4 0.54 12.94 8.39
N ASP A 5 -0.41 12.07 8.10
CA ASP A 5 -0.39 10.71 8.59
C ASP A 5 0.77 9.99 7.90
N THR A 6 1.57 9.25 8.65
CA THR A 6 2.84 8.66 8.15
C THR A 6 2.58 7.23 7.71
N THR A 7 2.82 6.95 6.43
CA THR A 7 2.54 5.69 5.74
C THR A 7 3.34 4.53 6.36
N PRO A 8 2.69 3.42 6.76
CA PRO A 8 3.37 2.14 7.02
C PRO A 8 4.15 1.68 5.78
N HIS A 9 5.27 0.98 5.96
CA HIS A 9 6.16 0.66 4.84
C HIS A 9 5.73 -0.63 4.14
N CYS A 10 5.95 -0.69 2.83
CA CYS A 10 5.65 -1.85 1.98
C CYS A 10 6.83 -2.82 1.98
N THR A 11 6.54 -4.10 1.83
CA THR A 11 7.54 -5.14 1.61
C THR A 11 6.97 -6.14 0.62
N PHE A 12 7.74 -6.56 -0.37
CA PHE A 12 7.25 -7.41 -1.45
C PHE A 12 6.59 -8.72 -0.98
N ILE A 13 7.20 -9.40 0.00
CA ILE A 13 6.65 -10.58 0.65
C ILE A 13 5.73 -10.15 1.81
N PRO A 14 4.45 -10.56 1.79
CA PRO A 14 3.49 -10.17 2.80
C PRO A 14 3.75 -10.87 4.15
N PRO A 15 3.33 -10.27 5.29
CA PRO A 15 3.62 -10.78 6.63
C PRO A 15 3.24 -12.24 6.86
N TRP A 16 2.09 -12.71 6.39
CA TRP A 16 1.66 -14.10 6.60
C TRP A 16 2.56 -15.11 5.88
N LEU A 17 3.10 -14.76 4.71
CA LEU A 17 3.96 -15.65 3.94
C LEU A 17 5.37 -15.64 4.55
N ALA A 18 5.85 -14.47 4.95
CA ALA A 18 7.10 -14.34 5.71
C ALA A 18 7.03 -15.13 7.03
N GLU A 19 5.93 -15.05 7.78
CA GLU A 19 5.75 -15.85 9.01
C GLU A 19 5.79 -17.34 8.72
N ARG A 20 5.16 -17.78 7.63
CA ARG A 20 5.09 -19.19 7.27
C ARG A 20 6.43 -19.75 6.81
N VAL A 21 7.24 -18.96 6.10
CA VAL A 21 8.53 -19.38 5.55
C VAL A 21 9.65 -19.22 6.58
N ASP A 22 9.72 -18.06 7.24
CA ASP A 22 10.86 -17.67 8.08
C ASP A 22 10.54 -17.56 9.58
N GLY A 23 9.26 -17.66 9.96
CA GLY A 23 8.80 -17.55 11.33
C GLY A 23 8.57 -16.10 11.81
N PRO A 24 8.04 -15.94 13.03
CA PRO A 24 7.60 -14.64 13.55
C PRO A 24 8.74 -13.63 13.76
N ASP A 25 9.97 -14.10 13.97
CA ASP A 25 11.14 -13.21 14.11
C ASP A 25 11.46 -12.46 12.80
N ALA A 26 11.16 -13.05 11.64
CA ALA A 26 11.32 -12.37 10.35
C ALA A 26 10.27 -11.29 10.18
N VAL A 27 9.01 -11.60 10.47
CA VAL A 27 7.91 -10.61 10.44
C VAL A 27 8.22 -9.44 11.36
N ALA A 28 8.71 -9.69 12.59
CA ALA A 28 9.06 -8.63 13.52
C ALA A 28 10.22 -7.74 13.02
N ARG A 29 11.19 -8.30 12.28
CA ARG A 29 12.26 -7.50 11.63
C ARG A 29 11.68 -6.62 10.54
N ASP A 30 10.83 -7.18 9.69
CA ASP A 30 10.18 -6.43 8.61
C ASP A 30 9.28 -5.34 9.20
N GLU A 31 8.49 -5.63 10.24
CA GLU A 31 7.71 -4.63 10.97
C GLU A 31 8.57 -3.53 11.61
N ALA A 32 9.74 -3.88 12.14
CA ALA A 32 10.67 -2.88 12.67
C ALA A 32 11.24 -1.98 11.57
N LEU A 33 11.55 -2.56 10.40
CA LEU A 33 11.87 -1.78 9.20
C LEU A 33 10.68 -0.89 8.83
N ARG A 34 9.45 -1.40 8.89
CA ARG A 34 8.18 -0.66 8.70
C ARG A 34 7.85 0.37 9.79
N ALA A 35 8.63 0.44 10.87
CA ALA A 35 8.44 1.42 11.94
C ALA A 35 9.49 2.52 11.89
N GLN A 36 10.69 2.25 11.37
CA GLN A 36 11.84 3.16 11.45
C GLN A 36 11.68 4.46 10.63
N ARG A 37 10.86 4.52 9.56
CA ARG A 37 10.61 5.81 8.88
C ARG A 37 9.68 6.73 9.66
N ARG A 38 8.81 6.20 10.55
CA ARG A 38 7.92 7.06 11.36
C ARG A 38 8.71 8.06 12.20
N ALA A 39 9.99 7.76 12.48
CA ALA A 39 10.88 8.59 13.28
C ALA A 39 11.82 9.51 12.47
N THR A 40 12.01 9.28 11.17
CA THR A 40 12.97 10.03 10.32
C THR A 40 12.34 11.10 9.42
N THR A 41 11.12 11.57 9.73
CA THR A 41 10.59 12.82 9.14
C THR A 41 11.24 14.05 9.78
N GLY A 42 12.56 14.16 9.67
CA GLY A 42 13.32 15.39 9.86
C GLY A 42 13.63 15.99 8.49
N SER A 43 13.69 17.32 8.42
CA SER A 43 13.94 18.15 7.22
C SER A 43 14.77 17.47 6.13
N PRO A 44 14.48 17.69 4.83
CA PRO A 44 15.27 17.15 3.72
C PRO A 44 16.73 17.49 3.98
N ARG A 45 17.51 16.47 4.35
CA ARG A 45 18.95 16.61 4.43
C ARG A 45 19.37 16.84 2.99
N ALA A 46 19.93 18.02 2.72
CA ALA A 46 20.48 18.34 1.42
C ALA A 46 21.47 17.24 1.05
N VAL A 47 21.03 16.34 0.17
CA VAL A 47 21.89 15.37 -0.49
C VAL A 47 22.71 16.23 -1.45
N ALA A 48 24.03 16.21 -1.28
CA ALA A 48 24.94 16.76 -2.29
C ALA A 48 24.53 16.19 -3.65
N PRO A 49 24.67 16.92 -4.77
CA PRO A 49 24.19 16.43 -6.05
C PRO A 49 24.85 15.07 -6.31
N ALA A 50 24.06 13.99 -6.32
CA ALA A 50 24.56 12.72 -6.77
C ALA A 50 24.90 12.89 -8.25
N ALA A 51 26.12 12.55 -8.65
CA ALA A 51 26.62 12.76 -10.00
C ALA A 51 25.95 11.85 -11.05
N THR A 52 25.09 10.93 -10.63
CA THR A 52 24.50 9.86 -11.44
C THR A 52 23.01 9.66 -11.13
N ALA A 53 22.24 9.22 -12.13
CA ALA A 53 20.79 9.02 -11.99
C ALA A 53 20.42 7.89 -11.01
N TRP A 54 21.30 6.90 -10.85
CA TRP A 54 21.14 5.82 -9.89
C TRP A 54 22.51 5.28 -9.43
N THR A 55 22.51 4.64 -8.25
CA THR A 55 23.64 3.89 -7.68
C THR A 55 23.13 2.64 -6.98
N VAL A 56 23.69 1.49 -7.35
CA VAL A 56 23.55 0.21 -6.65
C VAL A 56 24.68 0.07 -5.64
N HIS A 57 24.33 -0.29 -4.42
CA HIS A 57 25.23 -0.54 -3.30
C HIS A 57 25.17 -2.01 -2.88
N ASP A 58 26.25 -2.48 -2.27
CA ASP A 58 26.39 -3.81 -1.67
C ASP A 58 26.42 -3.69 -0.14
N ALA A 59 25.46 -4.32 0.54
CA ALA A 59 25.40 -4.37 2.00
C ALA A 59 26.32 -5.43 2.63
N GLY A 60 26.96 -6.30 1.83
CA GLY A 60 27.91 -7.32 2.27
C GLY A 60 27.27 -8.36 3.18
N SER A 61 26.03 -8.74 2.91
CA SER A 61 25.19 -9.59 3.77
C SER A 61 24.94 -9.04 5.18
N THR A 62 25.16 -7.74 5.40
CA THR A 62 24.78 -7.04 6.62
C THR A 62 23.44 -6.33 6.43
N THR A 63 22.90 -5.76 7.51
CA THR A 63 21.67 -4.94 7.44
C THR A 63 21.98 -3.43 7.47
N SER A 64 23.23 -3.03 7.21
CA SER A 64 23.65 -1.62 7.21
C SER A 64 23.40 -0.99 5.85
N LEU A 65 22.55 0.05 5.81
CA LEU A 65 22.19 0.75 4.59
C LEU A 65 22.93 2.10 4.45
N PRO A 66 23.23 2.58 3.22
CA PRO A 66 23.05 1.87 1.95
C PRO A 66 24.15 0.83 1.67
N GLY A 67 25.19 0.73 2.50
CA GLY A 67 26.35 -0.13 2.20
C GLY A 67 27.36 0.53 1.26
N THR A 68 28.19 -0.27 0.60
CA THR A 68 29.30 0.21 -0.24
C THR A 68 28.84 0.40 -1.68
N PRO A 69 29.08 1.55 -2.35
CA PRO A 69 28.74 1.72 -3.76
C PRO A 69 29.41 0.64 -4.63
N ALA A 70 28.62 -0.06 -5.43
CA ALA A 70 29.07 -1.17 -6.28
C ALA A 70 29.01 -0.82 -7.78
N ARG A 71 27.94 -0.15 -8.23
CA ARG A 71 27.76 0.28 -9.62
C ARG A 71 26.87 1.51 -9.72
N SER A 72 27.19 2.44 -10.62
CA SER A 72 26.39 3.63 -10.92
C SER A 72 26.04 3.73 -12.40
N ALA A 73 25.09 4.62 -12.73
CA ALA A 73 24.70 4.90 -14.10
C ALA A 73 25.91 5.21 -15.02
N GLY A 74 26.00 4.49 -16.14
CA GLY A 74 27.08 4.61 -17.12
C GLY A 74 28.32 3.76 -16.82
N GLU A 75 28.40 3.08 -15.68
CA GLU A 75 29.49 2.16 -15.37
C GLU A 75 29.24 0.75 -15.96
N PRO A 76 30.32 0.03 -16.36
CA PRO A 76 30.20 -1.31 -16.90
C PRO A 76 29.68 -2.32 -15.86
N GLU A 77 29.27 -3.49 -16.33
CA GLU A 77 28.90 -4.63 -15.48
C GLU A 77 30.03 -5.00 -14.50
N THR A 78 29.64 -5.37 -13.29
CA THR A 78 30.58 -5.71 -12.21
C THR A 78 30.96 -7.18 -12.20
N GLY A 79 30.13 -8.03 -12.81
CA GLY A 79 30.22 -9.50 -12.72
C GLY A 79 29.50 -10.08 -11.51
N ASP A 80 28.95 -9.24 -10.62
CA ASP A 80 27.96 -9.64 -9.65
C ASP A 80 26.56 -9.59 -10.26
N VAL A 81 25.90 -10.74 -10.33
CA VAL A 81 24.60 -10.87 -10.99
C VAL A 81 23.50 -10.04 -10.32
N ALA A 82 23.49 -9.90 -8.99
CA ALA A 82 22.45 -9.14 -8.30
C ALA A 82 22.64 -7.63 -8.53
N VAL A 83 23.90 -7.17 -8.50
CA VAL A 83 24.24 -5.77 -8.82
C VAL A 83 23.87 -5.44 -10.26
N ASP A 84 24.19 -6.33 -11.20
CA ASP A 84 23.98 -6.10 -12.62
C ASP A 84 22.50 -6.19 -13.00
N GLU A 85 21.73 -7.10 -12.40
CA GLU A 85 20.27 -7.16 -12.53
C GLU A 85 19.59 -5.91 -11.95
N ALA A 86 19.98 -5.47 -10.75
CA ALA A 86 19.43 -4.26 -10.13
C ALA A 86 19.69 -3.01 -10.99
N ALA A 87 20.88 -2.91 -11.58
CA ALA A 87 21.23 -1.84 -12.50
C ALA A 87 20.35 -1.85 -13.77
N VAL A 88 20.18 -3.01 -14.41
CA VAL A 88 19.31 -3.15 -15.60
C VAL A 88 17.85 -2.84 -15.26
N GLY A 89 17.37 -3.33 -14.11
CA GLY A 89 16.00 -3.12 -13.66
C GLY A 89 15.70 -1.65 -13.39
N ILE A 90 16.58 -0.93 -12.68
CA ILE A 90 16.34 0.50 -12.41
C ILE A 90 16.46 1.36 -13.66
N GLU A 91 17.42 1.08 -14.53
CA GLU A 91 17.56 1.80 -15.80
C GLU A 91 16.30 1.63 -16.66
N SER A 92 15.81 0.39 -16.79
CA SER A 92 14.60 0.08 -17.55
C SER A 92 13.35 0.72 -16.94
N THR A 93 13.25 0.75 -15.61
CA THR A 93 12.14 1.37 -14.86
C THR A 93 12.12 2.89 -15.07
N LEU A 94 13.26 3.56 -14.85
CA LEU A 94 13.39 5.00 -15.07
C LEU A 94 13.08 5.38 -16.52
N GLN A 95 13.59 4.60 -17.48
CA GLN A 95 13.31 4.81 -18.90
C GLN A 95 11.81 4.65 -19.21
N MET A 96 11.14 3.65 -18.62
CA MET A 96 9.70 3.46 -18.80
C MET A 96 8.93 4.70 -18.33
N PHE A 97 9.19 5.18 -17.11
CA PHE A 97 8.49 6.34 -16.56
C PHE A 97 8.78 7.63 -17.36
N ALA A 98 10.04 7.84 -17.77
CA ALA A 98 10.43 8.99 -18.57
C ALA A 98 9.76 8.98 -19.96
N GLU A 99 9.81 7.85 -20.68
CA GLU A 99 9.29 7.79 -22.05
C GLU A 99 7.76 7.72 -22.12
N ALA A 100 7.13 6.94 -21.24
CA ALA A 100 5.69 6.72 -21.30
C ALA A 100 4.89 7.86 -20.66
N PHE A 101 5.45 8.49 -19.62
CA PHE A 101 4.75 9.44 -18.76
C PHE A 101 5.41 10.81 -18.66
N SER A 102 6.58 11.01 -19.29
CA SER A 102 7.38 12.24 -19.17
C SER A 102 7.75 12.56 -17.72
N ARG A 103 7.85 11.52 -16.87
CA ARG A 103 8.17 11.65 -15.45
C ARG A 103 9.67 11.59 -15.21
N ASP A 104 10.23 12.57 -14.53
CA ASP A 104 11.66 12.59 -14.18
C ASP A 104 11.91 11.94 -12.81
N SER A 105 12.25 10.64 -12.81
CA SER A 105 12.44 9.82 -11.60
C SER A 105 11.17 9.67 -10.74
N TYR A 106 11.31 9.15 -9.51
CA TYR A 106 10.18 8.86 -8.62
C TYR A 106 9.54 10.12 -8.04
N ASP A 107 10.19 11.28 -8.06
CA ASP A 107 9.68 12.54 -7.51
C ASP A 107 9.30 13.58 -8.57
N ASP A 108 9.43 13.24 -9.85
CA ASP A 108 9.21 14.14 -11.00
C ASP A 108 10.16 15.36 -11.01
N ALA A 109 11.30 15.26 -10.32
CA ALA A 109 12.31 16.31 -10.24
C ALA A 109 13.74 15.77 -10.38
N GLY A 110 13.88 14.54 -10.90
CA GLY A 110 15.18 13.94 -11.20
C GLY A 110 15.93 13.46 -9.96
N ALA A 111 15.22 13.09 -8.88
CA ALA A 111 15.89 12.53 -7.71
C ALA A 111 16.75 11.31 -8.08
N PRO A 112 18.00 11.23 -7.59
CA PRO A 112 18.83 10.06 -7.80
C PRO A 112 18.28 8.86 -7.03
N VAL A 113 18.32 7.69 -7.64
CA VAL A 113 17.81 6.45 -7.02
C VAL A 113 18.96 5.68 -6.38
N SER A 114 18.87 5.42 -5.09
CA SER A 114 19.77 4.49 -4.40
C SER A 114 19.11 3.13 -4.31
N LEU A 115 19.88 2.07 -4.55
CA LEU A 115 19.45 0.68 -4.40
C LEU A 115 20.51 -0.07 -3.61
N THR A 116 20.12 -0.98 -2.73
CA THR A 116 21.02 -1.84 -1.96
C THR A 116 20.69 -3.30 -2.22
N VAL A 117 21.67 -4.08 -2.66
CA VAL A 117 21.60 -5.55 -2.82
C VAL A 117 22.39 -6.24 -1.70
N HIS A 118 22.28 -7.57 -1.63
CA HIS A 118 22.90 -8.40 -0.60
C HIS A 118 22.53 -7.96 0.82
N TYR A 119 21.28 -7.51 1.00
CA TYR A 119 20.79 -7.08 2.31
C TYR A 119 20.52 -8.29 3.20
N GLY A 120 21.19 -8.34 4.35
CA GLY A 120 21.10 -9.46 5.28
C GLY A 120 21.63 -10.78 4.71
N SER A 121 21.43 -11.87 5.44
CA SER A 121 21.81 -13.21 5.00
C SER A 121 20.57 -14.07 4.89
N GLY A 122 20.29 -14.60 3.68
CA GLY A 122 19.07 -15.35 3.44
C GLY A 122 17.80 -14.52 3.57
N TYR A 123 17.87 -13.20 3.31
CA TYR A 123 16.73 -12.32 3.50
C TYR A 123 15.71 -12.51 2.38
N ASN A 124 14.52 -12.97 2.76
CA ASN A 124 13.43 -13.30 1.84
C ASN A 124 12.49 -12.11 1.61
N ASN A 125 13.02 -10.93 1.28
CA ASN A 125 12.18 -9.79 0.95
C ASN A 125 12.89 -8.74 0.08
N ALA A 126 12.08 -7.83 -0.46
CA ALA A 126 12.51 -6.57 -1.05
C ALA A 126 11.57 -5.45 -0.55
N PHE A 127 12.06 -4.21 -0.53
CA PHE A 127 11.24 -3.07 -0.09
C PHE A 127 11.78 -1.71 -0.55
N TRP A 128 10.88 -0.76 -0.75
CA TRP A 128 11.17 0.67 -0.73
C TRP A 128 11.25 1.21 0.70
N ASP A 129 12.43 1.74 1.05
CA ASP A 129 12.83 2.32 2.34
C ASP A 129 12.53 3.84 2.43
N GLY A 130 12.01 4.48 1.38
CA GLY A 130 11.63 5.92 1.41
C GLY A 130 12.73 6.83 0.99
N THR A 131 13.92 6.25 0.96
CA THR A 131 15.15 6.86 0.51
C THR A 131 15.86 6.00 -0.51
N GLN A 132 15.66 4.67 -0.49
CA GLN A 132 16.30 3.72 -1.41
C GLN A 132 15.47 2.45 -1.58
N LEU A 133 15.81 1.65 -2.58
CA LEU A 133 15.28 0.30 -2.77
C LEU A 133 16.22 -0.72 -2.11
N VAL A 134 15.70 -1.77 -1.49
CA VAL A 134 16.51 -2.78 -0.78
C VAL A 134 16.10 -4.18 -1.21
N PHE A 135 17.06 -5.02 -1.55
CA PHE A 135 16.84 -6.38 -2.06
C PHE A 135 17.65 -7.41 -1.28
N GLY A 136 16.97 -8.46 -0.83
CA GLY A 136 17.59 -9.66 -0.31
C GLY A 136 18.00 -10.66 -1.39
N ASP A 137 18.93 -11.55 -1.02
CA ASP A 137 19.39 -12.63 -1.89
C ASP A 137 18.47 -13.86 -1.89
N GLY A 138 17.44 -13.88 -1.05
CA GLY A 138 16.65 -15.07 -0.77
C GLY A 138 17.45 -16.13 -0.01
N ASP A 139 16.76 -17.14 0.50
CA ASP A 139 17.34 -18.25 1.27
C ASP A 139 17.89 -19.39 0.40
N GLY A 140 17.65 -19.35 -0.91
CA GLY A 140 18.00 -20.41 -1.85
C GLY A 140 17.24 -21.72 -1.63
N ARG A 141 16.18 -21.71 -0.83
CA ARG A 141 15.34 -22.87 -0.48
C ARG A 141 13.88 -22.68 -0.86
N VAL A 142 13.36 -21.48 -0.67
CA VAL A 142 12.04 -21.05 -1.09
C VAL A 142 12.18 -19.97 -2.15
N PHE A 143 13.00 -18.96 -1.86
CA PHE A 143 13.17 -17.79 -2.70
C PHE A 143 14.57 -17.73 -3.32
N GLU A 144 14.59 -17.35 -4.59
CA GLU A 144 15.76 -16.83 -5.29
C GLU A 144 16.01 -15.37 -4.87
N ARG A 145 17.09 -14.78 -5.38
CA ARG A 145 17.35 -13.35 -5.22
C ARG A 145 16.23 -12.47 -5.76
N PHE A 146 15.92 -11.40 -5.04
CA PHE A 146 14.79 -10.52 -5.35
C PHE A 146 15.08 -9.54 -6.51
N THR A 147 16.32 -9.49 -7.01
CA THR A 147 16.69 -8.73 -8.22
C THR A 147 16.38 -9.48 -9.51
N LYS A 148 16.16 -10.80 -9.45
CA LYS A 148 16.02 -11.66 -10.64
C LYS A 148 14.72 -11.37 -11.42
N PRO A 149 13.54 -11.27 -10.79
CA PRO A 149 12.34 -10.80 -11.47
C PRO A 149 12.38 -9.27 -11.57
N VAL A 150 12.45 -8.73 -12.79
CA VAL A 150 12.55 -7.28 -13.02
C VAL A 150 11.32 -6.50 -12.52
N ASP A 151 10.18 -7.18 -12.47
CA ASP A 151 8.91 -6.67 -11.96
C ASP A 151 8.94 -6.45 -10.44
N VAL A 152 9.73 -7.18 -9.66
CA VAL A 152 9.93 -6.91 -8.21
C VAL A 152 10.54 -5.53 -8.02
N LEU A 153 11.62 -5.20 -8.74
CA LEU A 153 12.26 -3.88 -8.63
C LEU A 153 11.31 -2.77 -9.07
N ALA A 154 10.58 -2.97 -10.17
CA ALA A 154 9.63 -1.99 -10.68
C ALA A 154 8.46 -1.76 -9.72
N HIS A 155 8.00 -2.82 -9.04
CA HIS A 155 7.00 -2.74 -7.97
C HIS A 155 7.52 -1.85 -6.84
N GLU A 156 8.72 -2.13 -6.31
CA GLU A 156 9.30 -1.33 -5.22
C GLU A 156 9.53 0.13 -5.62
N PHE A 157 10.02 0.39 -6.83
CA PHE A 157 10.15 1.76 -7.33
C PHE A 157 8.79 2.46 -7.44
N SER A 158 7.74 1.74 -7.80
CA SER A 158 6.40 2.30 -7.96
C SER A 158 5.78 2.75 -6.64
N HIS A 159 6.12 2.13 -5.50
CA HIS A 159 5.77 2.68 -4.19
C HIS A 159 6.35 4.09 -3.98
N ALA A 160 7.58 4.34 -4.42
CA ALA A 160 8.17 5.67 -4.35
C ALA A 160 7.39 6.69 -5.20
N VAL A 161 6.87 6.27 -6.36
CA VAL A 161 6.00 7.11 -7.20
C VAL A 161 4.66 7.38 -6.51
N VAL A 162 4.02 6.37 -5.92
CA VAL A 162 2.77 6.52 -5.17
C VAL A 162 2.94 7.50 -4.00
N GLU A 163 4.03 7.35 -3.22
CA GLU A 163 4.39 8.25 -2.10
C GLU A 163 4.52 9.72 -2.55
N ARG A 164 4.96 9.96 -3.79
CA ARG A 164 5.15 11.32 -4.35
C ARG A 164 3.97 11.83 -5.17
N THR A 165 2.86 11.11 -5.20
CA THR A 165 1.67 11.45 -5.98
C THR A 165 0.42 11.44 -5.10
N ALA A 166 -0.38 10.38 -5.13
CA ALA A 166 -1.60 10.26 -4.34
C ALA A 166 -1.34 9.99 -2.85
N ASP A 167 -0.12 9.55 -2.48
CA ASP A 167 0.29 9.21 -1.11
C ASP A 167 -0.73 8.27 -0.44
N LEU A 168 -1.11 7.22 -1.18
CA LEU A 168 -2.11 6.25 -0.74
C LEU A 168 -1.67 5.62 0.58
N ALA A 169 -2.48 5.83 1.62
CA ALA A 169 -2.25 5.32 2.95
C ALA A 169 -2.18 3.80 2.89
N TYR A 170 -1.13 3.23 3.48
CA TYR A 170 -0.87 1.79 3.42
C TYR A 170 -1.71 1.02 4.45
N ARG A 171 -3.02 1.09 4.27
CA ARG A 171 -4.05 0.46 5.09
C ARG A 171 -5.33 0.22 4.30
N ASP A 172 -6.05 -0.85 4.59
CA ASP A 172 -7.37 -1.15 4.05
C ASP A 172 -7.38 -1.05 2.50
N GLN A 173 -8.43 -0.48 1.91
CA GLN A 173 -8.55 -0.33 0.45
C GLN A 173 -7.49 0.60 -0.15
N SER A 174 -7.10 1.69 0.52
CA SER A 174 -6.05 2.58 -0.01
C SER A 174 -4.70 1.88 -0.06
N GLY A 175 -4.42 0.99 0.90
CA GLY A 175 -3.21 0.17 0.89
C GLY A 175 -3.25 -0.91 -0.17
N ALA A 176 -4.40 -1.55 -0.37
CA ALA A 176 -4.59 -2.49 -1.49
C ALA A 176 -4.47 -1.80 -2.86
N LEU A 177 -4.88 -0.54 -2.98
CA LEU A 177 -4.61 0.28 -4.18
C LEU A 177 -3.13 0.63 -4.32
N ASN A 178 -2.42 0.92 -3.23
CA ASN A 178 -0.98 1.18 -3.25
C ASN A 178 -0.21 -0.03 -3.80
N GLU A 179 -0.48 -1.23 -3.26
CA GLU A 179 0.04 -2.51 -3.77
C GLU A 179 -0.32 -2.74 -5.24
N SER A 180 -1.60 -2.52 -5.59
CA SER A 180 -2.06 -2.77 -6.95
C SER A 180 -1.42 -1.84 -7.97
N VAL A 181 -1.28 -0.54 -7.65
CA VAL A 181 -0.61 0.41 -8.55
C VAL A 181 0.87 0.02 -8.73
N ALA A 182 1.53 -0.51 -7.71
CA ALA A 182 2.88 -1.03 -7.83
C ALA A 182 2.96 -2.25 -8.76
N ASP A 183 2.04 -3.22 -8.62
CA ASP A 183 1.91 -4.36 -9.54
C ASP A 183 1.58 -3.93 -10.98
N VAL A 184 0.73 -2.92 -11.17
CA VAL A 184 0.35 -2.36 -12.47
C VAL A 184 1.58 -1.89 -13.26
N PHE A 185 2.43 -1.06 -12.64
CA PHE A 185 3.60 -0.54 -13.33
C PHE A 185 4.71 -1.59 -13.47
N ALA A 186 4.78 -2.55 -12.54
CA ALA A 186 5.64 -3.72 -12.67
C ALA A 186 5.28 -4.58 -13.89
N ALA A 187 4.00 -4.91 -14.06
CA ALA A 187 3.50 -5.66 -15.22
C ALA A 187 3.70 -4.87 -16.54
N CYS A 188 3.50 -3.54 -16.51
CA CYS A 188 3.79 -2.69 -17.66
C CYS A 188 5.26 -2.75 -18.08
N LEU A 189 6.20 -2.72 -17.12
CA LEU A 189 7.63 -2.81 -17.42
C LEU A 189 7.97 -4.17 -18.03
N LYS A 190 7.53 -5.25 -17.38
CA LYS A 190 7.78 -6.63 -17.85
C LYS A 190 7.29 -6.82 -19.29
N GLN A 191 6.04 -6.45 -19.58
CA GLN A 191 5.48 -6.55 -20.93
C GLN A 191 6.22 -5.67 -21.94
N ARG A 192 6.63 -4.45 -21.57
CA ARG A 192 7.43 -3.56 -22.43
C ARG A 192 8.77 -4.20 -22.80
N LEU A 193 9.48 -4.79 -21.83
CA LEU A 193 10.77 -5.46 -22.06
C LEU A 193 10.62 -6.71 -22.93
N LEU A 194 9.49 -7.40 -22.86
CA LEU A 194 9.18 -8.57 -23.68
C LEU A 194 8.53 -8.22 -25.03
N GLY A 195 8.23 -6.94 -25.29
CA GLY A 195 7.55 -6.50 -26.51
C GLY A 195 6.13 -7.05 -26.65
N GLN A 196 5.43 -7.27 -25.53
CA GLN A 196 4.11 -7.90 -25.48
C GLN A 196 2.97 -6.88 -25.59
N GLN A 197 1.90 -7.30 -26.26
CA GLN A 197 0.60 -6.62 -26.14
C GLN A 197 -0.07 -7.02 -24.83
N ALA A 198 -1.03 -6.22 -24.35
CA ALA A 198 -1.75 -6.50 -23.11
C ALA A 198 -2.41 -7.90 -23.10
N ALA A 199 -2.91 -8.36 -24.26
CA ALA A 199 -3.56 -9.66 -24.40
C ALA A 199 -2.58 -10.86 -24.32
N ASP A 200 -1.28 -10.62 -24.51
CA ASP A 200 -0.25 -11.67 -24.55
C ASP A 200 0.57 -11.75 -23.25
N GLY A 201 0.37 -10.80 -22.32
CA GLY A 201 1.06 -10.78 -21.04
C GLY A 201 0.66 -11.96 -20.15
N ASP A 202 1.62 -12.49 -19.38
CA ASP A 202 1.35 -13.54 -18.39
C ASP A 202 0.56 -13.02 -17.18
N TRP A 203 0.65 -11.71 -16.90
CA TRP A 203 0.03 -11.03 -15.76
C TRP A 203 0.48 -11.57 -14.39
N LEU A 204 1.65 -12.18 -14.34
CA LEU A 204 2.28 -12.73 -13.16
C LEU A 204 3.27 -11.74 -12.56
N ILE A 205 3.21 -11.56 -11.24
CA ILE A 205 4.13 -10.69 -10.48
C ILE A 205 5.10 -11.55 -9.68
N GLY A 206 6.39 -11.39 -9.93
CA GLY A 206 7.45 -12.19 -9.31
C GLY A 206 7.63 -13.56 -9.97
N GLU A 207 7.38 -13.67 -11.27
CA GLU A 207 7.67 -14.90 -12.01
C GLU A 207 9.18 -15.22 -11.95
N GLY A 208 9.52 -16.44 -11.55
CA GLY A 208 10.92 -16.87 -11.39
C GLY A 208 11.57 -16.49 -10.06
N LEU A 209 10.80 -15.90 -9.13
CA LEU A 209 11.23 -15.61 -7.75
C LEU A 209 11.39 -16.86 -6.90
N PHE A 210 10.59 -17.90 -7.14
CA PHE A 210 10.66 -19.14 -6.38
C PHE A 210 11.73 -20.09 -6.95
N VAL A 211 12.42 -20.80 -6.06
CA VAL A 211 13.39 -21.83 -6.48
C VAL A 211 12.70 -23.01 -7.16
N ALA A 212 13.44 -23.74 -7.99
CA ALA A 212 12.93 -24.95 -8.62
C ALA A 212 12.47 -25.98 -7.57
N GLY A 213 11.21 -26.41 -7.65
CA GLY A 213 10.61 -27.39 -6.75
C GLY A 213 9.48 -26.84 -5.89
N ILE A 214 9.39 -25.51 -5.75
CA ILE A 214 8.21 -24.85 -5.17
C ILE A 214 7.10 -24.80 -6.23
N GLN A 215 5.88 -25.20 -5.85
CA GLN A 215 4.69 -25.18 -6.72
C GLN A 215 4.06 -23.78 -6.79
N ALA A 216 4.84 -22.82 -7.29
CA ALA A 216 4.44 -21.44 -7.48
C ALA A 216 4.86 -20.96 -8.88
N ARG A 217 3.92 -20.35 -9.62
CA ARG A 217 4.24 -19.70 -10.91
C ARG A 217 4.85 -18.32 -10.67
N ALA A 218 4.32 -17.62 -9.68
CA ALA A 218 4.71 -16.29 -9.26
C ALA A 218 4.14 -16.01 -7.85
N LEU A 219 4.36 -14.80 -7.31
CA LEU A 219 3.80 -14.42 -6.02
C LEU A 219 2.33 -14.04 -6.14
N ARG A 220 1.96 -13.38 -7.24
CA ARG A 220 0.59 -12.93 -7.52
C ARG A 220 0.23 -13.14 -9.00
N ASP A 221 -1.05 -13.32 -9.28
CA ASP A 221 -1.61 -13.42 -10.64
C ASP A 221 -2.67 -12.33 -10.79
N MET A 222 -2.38 -11.29 -11.58
CA MET A 222 -3.29 -10.17 -11.77
C MET A 222 -4.53 -10.55 -12.61
N ALA A 223 -4.43 -11.55 -13.49
CA ALA A 223 -5.54 -11.99 -14.33
C ALA A 223 -6.51 -12.92 -13.57
N ALA A 224 -5.96 -13.75 -12.68
CA ALA A 224 -6.69 -14.68 -11.84
C ALA A 224 -6.13 -14.70 -10.41
N PRO A 225 -6.43 -13.68 -9.58
CA PRO A 225 -6.00 -13.63 -8.18
C PRO A 225 -6.43 -14.88 -7.41
N GLY A 226 -5.55 -15.39 -6.54
CA GLY A 226 -5.78 -16.63 -5.79
C GLY A 226 -5.31 -17.90 -6.51
N THR A 227 -4.58 -17.77 -7.62
CA THR A 227 -4.11 -18.91 -8.43
C THR A 227 -2.61 -18.92 -8.70
N ALA A 228 -1.84 -17.98 -8.13
CA ALA A 228 -0.41 -17.86 -8.42
C ALA A 228 0.40 -19.06 -7.92
N TYR A 229 -0.02 -19.65 -6.78
CA TYR A 229 0.63 -20.80 -6.17
C TYR A 229 -0.35 -21.66 -5.35
N ASP A 230 -0.04 -22.95 -5.26
CA ASP A 230 -0.64 -23.92 -4.34
C ASP A 230 0.44 -24.95 -4.00
N ASP A 231 1.19 -24.65 -2.95
CA ASP A 231 2.37 -25.40 -2.56
C ASP A 231 2.24 -25.92 -1.12
N PRO A 232 2.64 -27.15 -0.80
CA PRO A 232 2.56 -27.68 0.57
C PRO A 232 3.30 -26.83 1.62
N GLN A 233 4.42 -26.22 1.24
CA GLN A 233 5.21 -25.36 2.11
C GLN A 233 4.59 -23.96 2.23
N LEU A 234 4.15 -23.35 1.12
CA LEU A 234 3.62 -21.98 1.11
C LEU A 234 2.13 -21.87 1.48
N GLY A 235 1.37 -22.94 1.26
CA GLY A 235 -0.09 -22.88 1.19
C GLY A 235 -0.57 -22.51 -0.21
N ALA A 236 -1.85 -22.16 -0.31
CA ALA A 236 -2.45 -21.60 -1.53
C ALA A 236 -2.45 -20.08 -1.48
N ASP A 237 -2.39 -19.46 -2.66
CA ASP A 237 -2.53 -18.02 -2.85
C ASP A 237 -3.86 -17.52 -2.25
N PRO A 238 -3.83 -16.65 -1.21
CA PRO A 238 -5.03 -16.21 -0.53
C PRO A 238 -5.68 -14.98 -1.17
N GLN A 239 -5.14 -14.43 -2.27
CA GLN A 239 -5.67 -13.21 -2.88
C GLN A 239 -7.10 -13.41 -3.41
N VAL A 240 -7.90 -12.36 -3.28
CA VAL A 240 -9.25 -12.30 -3.84
C VAL A 240 -9.31 -11.35 -5.03
N GLY A 241 -10.14 -11.68 -6.02
CA GLY A 241 -10.24 -10.96 -7.29
C GLY A 241 -11.61 -10.34 -7.57
N HIS A 242 -12.51 -10.33 -6.59
CA HIS A 242 -13.85 -9.74 -6.70
C HIS A 242 -14.32 -9.18 -5.34
N MET A 243 -15.09 -8.10 -5.34
CA MET A 243 -15.60 -7.46 -4.10
C MET A 243 -16.51 -8.35 -3.26
N ASP A 244 -17.19 -9.32 -3.85
CA ASP A 244 -18.01 -10.30 -3.12
C ASP A 244 -17.17 -11.16 -2.16
N ASP A 245 -15.88 -11.33 -2.46
CA ASP A 245 -14.92 -12.10 -1.68
C ASP A 245 -14.01 -11.20 -0.83
N PHE A 246 -14.29 -9.89 -0.75
CA PHE A 246 -13.46 -8.93 -0.02
C PHE A 246 -13.17 -9.40 1.42
N ILE A 247 -11.89 -9.39 1.80
CA ILE A 247 -11.46 -9.85 3.11
C ILE A 247 -11.38 -8.67 4.07
N ASP A 248 -12.35 -8.60 4.99
CA ASP A 248 -12.34 -7.67 6.12
C ASP A 248 -11.50 -8.24 7.27
N THR A 249 -10.33 -7.66 7.52
CA THR A 249 -9.35 -8.12 8.52
C THR A 249 -8.56 -6.95 9.11
N ALA A 250 -7.96 -7.15 10.28
CA ALA A 250 -6.98 -6.22 10.84
C ALA A 250 -5.53 -6.62 10.50
N ASP A 251 -5.32 -7.86 10.06
CA ASP A 251 -4.01 -8.37 9.65
C ASP A 251 -3.57 -7.72 8.34
N ASP A 252 -2.26 -7.72 8.07
CA ASP A 252 -1.70 -7.14 6.84
C ASP A 252 -2.23 -5.75 6.53
N ASN A 253 -2.27 -4.91 7.57
CA ASN A 253 -2.75 -3.54 7.51
C ASN A 253 -4.18 -3.40 6.94
N GLY A 254 -5.08 -4.36 7.14
CA GLY A 254 -6.39 -4.32 6.48
C GLY A 254 -6.45 -5.16 5.21
N GLY A 255 -5.58 -6.18 5.10
CA GLY A 255 -5.52 -7.06 3.94
C GLY A 255 -5.04 -6.37 2.68
N VAL A 256 -4.02 -5.52 2.76
CA VAL A 256 -3.53 -4.74 1.60
C VAL A 256 -3.04 -5.64 0.48
N HIS A 257 -2.30 -6.71 0.76
CA HIS A 257 -1.89 -7.67 -0.26
C HIS A 257 -2.96 -8.74 -0.51
N LEU A 258 -3.91 -8.96 0.40
CA LEU A 258 -5.03 -9.91 0.21
C LEU A 258 -6.03 -9.38 -0.81
N ASN A 259 -6.37 -8.10 -0.68
CA ASN A 259 -7.41 -7.43 -1.46
C ASN A 259 -6.87 -6.72 -2.71
N SER A 260 -5.55 -6.59 -2.89
CA SER A 260 -4.96 -5.96 -4.09
C SER A 260 -5.25 -6.73 -5.39
N GLY A 261 -5.63 -8.01 -5.29
CA GLY A 261 -6.11 -8.81 -6.42
C GLY A 261 -7.33 -8.21 -7.13
N ILE A 262 -8.23 -7.53 -6.40
CA ILE A 262 -9.44 -6.89 -6.95
C ILE A 262 -9.07 -5.78 -7.95
N PRO A 263 -8.33 -4.72 -7.56
CA PRO A 263 -7.87 -3.69 -8.50
C PRO A 263 -6.84 -4.20 -9.51
N ASN A 264 -6.02 -5.21 -9.20
CA ASN A 264 -5.13 -5.85 -10.19
C ASN A 264 -5.90 -6.46 -11.35
N ARG A 265 -6.97 -7.21 -11.04
CA ARG A 265 -7.84 -7.81 -12.05
C ARG A 265 -8.62 -6.76 -12.84
N ALA A 266 -9.05 -5.67 -12.19
CA ALA A 266 -9.66 -4.55 -12.90
C ALA A 266 -8.69 -3.92 -13.91
N PHE A 267 -7.42 -3.70 -13.54
CA PHE A 267 -6.42 -3.20 -14.47
C PHE A 267 -6.17 -4.17 -15.63
N GLN A 268 -6.01 -5.46 -15.34
CA GLN A 268 -5.78 -6.47 -16.36
C GLN A 268 -6.92 -6.51 -17.38
N LEU A 269 -8.17 -6.52 -16.92
CA LEU A 269 -9.36 -6.48 -17.78
C LEU A 269 -9.42 -5.20 -18.60
N ALA A 270 -9.11 -4.04 -17.99
CA ALA A 270 -9.07 -2.76 -18.69
C ALA A 270 -7.97 -2.73 -19.75
N ALA A 271 -6.77 -3.23 -19.46
CA ALA A 271 -5.65 -3.27 -20.39
C ALA A 271 -5.97 -4.13 -21.62
N VAL A 272 -6.59 -5.30 -21.42
CA VAL A 272 -7.03 -6.17 -22.52
C VAL A 272 -8.14 -5.52 -23.34
N ALA A 273 -9.13 -4.88 -22.68
CA ALA A 273 -10.27 -4.26 -23.36
C ALA A 273 -9.90 -2.99 -24.14
N VAL A 274 -9.02 -2.15 -23.59
CA VAL A 274 -8.46 -0.96 -24.27
C VAL A 274 -7.58 -1.39 -25.46
N GLY A 275 -6.90 -2.53 -25.34
CA GLY A 275 -5.95 -3.02 -26.33
C GLY A 275 -4.64 -2.25 -26.31
N SER A 276 -3.81 -2.44 -27.35
CA SER A 276 -2.40 -2.02 -27.39
C SER A 276 -1.51 -2.77 -26.37
N THR A 277 -0.34 -2.21 -26.07
CA THR A 277 0.47 -2.59 -24.91
C THR A 277 -0.21 -2.12 -23.63
N ALA A 278 -0.01 -2.84 -22.51
CA ALA A 278 -0.59 -2.42 -21.22
C ALA A 278 -0.14 -1.00 -20.83
N LEU A 279 1.12 -0.65 -21.12
CA LEU A 279 1.70 0.64 -20.79
C LEU A 279 1.08 1.81 -21.57
N GLU A 280 0.94 1.68 -22.89
CA GLU A 280 0.42 2.77 -23.74
C GLU A 280 -1.10 2.92 -23.66
N GLY A 281 -1.81 1.83 -23.33
CA GLY A 281 -3.25 1.81 -23.09
C GLY A 281 -3.61 2.15 -21.65
N ALA A 282 -4.06 1.15 -20.89
CA ALA A 282 -4.55 1.33 -19.53
C ALA A 282 -3.51 1.91 -18.56
N GLY A 283 -2.21 1.65 -18.76
CA GLY A 283 -1.12 2.20 -17.95
C GLY A 283 -1.11 3.73 -17.93
N ARG A 284 -1.35 4.38 -19.08
CA ARG A 284 -1.50 5.85 -19.15
C ARG A 284 -2.73 6.36 -18.40
N ILE A 285 -3.83 5.60 -18.44
CA ILE A 285 -5.07 5.95 -17.74
C ILE A 285 -4.86 5.87 -16.23
N TRP A 286 -4.26 4.78 -15.74
CA TRP A 286 -3.94 4.61 -14.31
C TRP A 286 -2.95 5.67 -13.83
N TYR A 287 -1.90 5.97 -14.61
CA TYR A 287 -0.95 7.02 -14.26
C TYR A 287 -1.61 8.40 -14.18
N ALA A 288 -2.48 8.75 -15.15
CA ALA A 288 -3.22 10.01 -15.14
C ALA A 288 -4.18 10.10 -13.94
N ALA A 289 -4.84 9.00 -13.56
CA ALA A 289 -5.68 8.97 -12.37
C ALA A 289 -4.86 9.18 -11.08
N LEU A 290 -3.73 8.47 -10.94
CA LEU A 290 -2.84 8.57 -9.79
C LEU A 290 -2.26 9.99 -9.61
N THR A 291 -1.94 10.67 -10.72
CA THR A 291 -1.27 11.97 -10.72
C THR A 291 -2.20 13.17 -10.87
N GLY A 292 -3.49 12.94 -11.18
CA GLY A 292 -4.47 13.99 -11.47
C GLY A 292 -4.88 14.85 -10.27
N GLY A 293 -4.57 14.43 -9.05
CA GLY A 293 -4.87 15.16 -7.81
C GLY A 293 -6.26 14.91 -7.21
N ASP A 294 -7.09 14.11 -7.88
CA ASP A 294 -8.46 13.77 -7.44
C ASP A 294 -8.51 12.51 -6.55
N VAL A 295 -7.39 11.78 -6.41
CA VAL A 295 -7.28 10.59 -5.56
C VAL A 295 -6.75 11.01 -4.19
N PRO A 296 -7.58 11.00 -3.13
CA PRO A 296 -7.09 11.27 -1.78
C PRO A 296 -6.26 10.10 -1.24
N SER A 297 -5.44 10.36 -0.21
CA SER A 297 -4.58 9.34 0.40
C SER A 297 -5.37 8.16 0.99
N ASP A 298 -6.60 8.39 1.46
CA ASP A 298 -7.51 7.37 2.00
C ASP A 298 -8.52 6.85 0.96
N ALA A 299 -8.21 6.97 -0.33
CA ALA A 299 -9.11 6.55 -1.41
C ALA A 299 -9.50 5.06 -1.28
N ASP A 300 -10.80 4.81 -1.44
CA ASP A 300 -11.34 3.46 -1.59
C ASP A 300 -11.33 3.04 -3.08
N PHE A 301 -11.67 1.78 -3.36
CA PHE A 301 -11.69 1.26 -4.72
C PHE A 301 -12.66 2.01 -5.63
N ALA A 302 -13.83 2.41 -5.12
CA ALA A 302 -14.82 3.15 -5.89
C ALA A 302 -14.34 4.55 -6.31
N THR A 303 -13.59 5.22 -5.43
CA THR A 303 -12.98 6.52 -5.65
C THR A 303 -11.89 6.44 -6.72
N PHE A 304 -10.98 5.47 -6.59
CA PHE A 304 -9.94 5.27 -7.60
C PHE A 304 -10.51 4.79 -8.96
N ALA A 305 -11.56 3.96 -8.93
CA ALA A 305 -12.30 3.58 -10.13
C ALA A 305 -12.93 4.79 -10.84
N ALA A 306 -13.48 5.75 -10.09
CA ALA A 306 -13.99 6.99 -10.68
C ALA A 306 -12.88 7.84 -11.31
N ALA A 307 -11.72 7.96 -10.66
CA ALA A 307 -10.57 8.69 -11.18
C ALA A 307 -10.03 8.07 -12.48
N THR A 308 -9.91 6.74 -12.54
CA THR A 308 -9.47 6.03 -13.77
C THR A 308 -10.48 6.19 -14.92
N VAL A 309 -11.78 6.10 -14.64
CA VAL A 309 -12.82 6.35 -15.64
C VAL A 309 -12.80 7.79 -16.14
N ALA A 310 -12.58 8.77 -15.26
CA ALA A 310 -12.46 10.18 -15.64
C ALA A 310 -11.22 10.44 -16.52
N ALA A 311 -10.11 9.77 -16.23
CA ALA A 311 -8.87 9.86 -17.00
C ALA A 311 -8.92 9.14 -18.37
N ALA A 312 -9.87 8.21 -18.56
CA ALA A 312 -9.89 7.29 -19.70
C ALA A 312 -10.34 7.91 -21.04
N GLY A 313 -10.99 9.08 -21.02
CA GLY A 313 -11.49 9.72 -22.24
C GLY A 313 -12.42 8.80 -23.06
N GLU A 314 -12.08 8.55 -24.31
CA GLU A 314 -12.86 7.65 -25.20
C GLU A 314 -12.90 6.19 -24.70
N GLN A 315 -11.98 5.80 -23.82
CA GLN A 315 -11.89 4.45 -23.25
C GLN A 315 -12.69 4.27 -21.95
N ALA A 316 -13.44 5.29 -21.52
CA ALA A 316 -14.15 5.29 -20.24
C ALA A 316 -15.11 4.11 -20.05
N ASP A 317 -15.77 3.65 -21.11
CA ASP A 317 -16.70 2.52 -21.03
C ASP A 317 -15.96 1.20 -20.78
N ALA A 318 -14.80 0.99 -21.44
CA ALA A 318 -13.97 -0.21 -21.22
C ALA A 318 -13.43 -0.26 -19.79
N VAL A 319 -12.96 0.87 -19.27
CA VAL A 319 -12.45 0.99 -17.88
C VAL A 319 -13.58 0.78 -16.87
N ARG A 320 -14.76 1.36 -17.11
CA ARG A 320 -15.94 1.17 -16.24
C ARG A 320 -16.38 -0.30 -16.19
N GLU A 321 -16.42 -0.96 -17.34
CA GLU A 321 -16.80 -2.37 -17.44
C GLU A 321 -15.77 -3.28 -16.72
N ALA A 322 -14.48 -2.96 -16.81
CA ALA A 322 -13.44 -3.70 -16.11
C ALA A 322 -13.59 -3.62 -14.57
N TRP A 323 -13.89 -2.45 -14.03
CA TRP A 323 -14.21 -2.30 -12.60
C TRP A 323 -15.51 -3.02 -12.21
N ALA A 324 -16.54 -2.94 -13.05
CA ALA A 324 -17.81 -3.62 -12.80
C ALA A 324 -17.65 -5.15 -12.73
N GLN A 325 -16.79 -5.74 -13.56
CA GLN A 325 -16.47 -7.16 -13.57
C GLN A 325 -15.79 -7.67 -12.29
N VAL A 326 -15.19 -6.79 -11.49
CA VAL A 326 -14.63 -7.11 -10.17
C VAL A 326 -15.53 -6.66 -9.01
N GLY A 327 -16.76 -6.23 -9.32
CA GLY A 327 -17.75 -5.82 -8.32
C GLY A 327 -17.56 -4.39 -7.78
N VAL A 328 -16.73 -3.57 -8.42
CA VAL A 328 -16.51 -2.17 -8.01
C VAL A 328 -17.30 -1.24 -8.92
N GLN A 329 -18.19 -0.44 -8.32
CA GLN A 329 -18.91 0.62 -9.03
C GLN A 329 -18.17 1.95 -8.83
N PRO A 330 -17.75 2.64 -9.92
CA PRO A 330 -17.12 3.94 -9.81
C PRO A 330 -18.02 4.95 -9.07
N ALA A 331 -17.45 5.72 -8.16
CA ALA A 331 -18.15 6.83 -7.51
C ALA A 331 -18.69 7.83 -8.55
N ALA A 332 -19.84 8.46 -8.27
CA ALA A 332 -20.48 9.37 -9.21
C ALA A 332 -19.63 10.65 -9.40
N PRO A 333 -19.49 11.17 -10.65
CA PRO A 333 -18.76 12.42 -10.89
C PRO A 333 -19.47 13.60 -10.22
N GLY A 334 -18.77 14.31 -9.34
CA GLY A 334 -19.35 15.37 -8.49
C GLY A 334 -19.92 14.86 -7.16
N GLY A 335 -19.77 13.56 -6.86
CA GLY A 335 -19.87 13.05 -5.52
C GLY A 335 -18.67 13.54 -4.72
N VAL A 336 -18.87 14.60 -3.94
CA VAL A 336 -18.28 14.62 -2.60
C VAL A 336 -18.41 13.22 -2.02
N PRO A 337 -17.37 12.65 -1.37
CA PRO A 337 -17.53 11.40 -0.63
C PRO A 337 -18.82 11.54 0.18
N ALA A 338 -19.68 10.52 0.14
CA ALA A 338 -20.98 10.57 0.82
C ALA A 338 -20.79 11.29 2.15
N PRO A 339 -21.52 12.39 2.41
CA PRO A 339 -21.19 13.25 3.53
C PRO A 339 -21.05 12.39 4.77
N ALA A 340 -19.97 12.63 5.53
CA ALA A 340 -19.84 12.16 6.90
C ALA A 340 -21.23 12.33 7.54
N SER A 341 -21.78 11.20 7.99
CA SER A 341 -23.15 11.05 8.49
C SER A 341 -23.73 12.36 8.99
N GLN A 342 -24.80 12.87 8.37
CA GLN A 342 -25.71 13.75 9.08
C GLN A 342 -26.20 12.97 10.29
N GLY A 343 -25.65 13.26 11.46
CA GLY A 343 -25.94 12.48 12.64
C GLY A 343 -25.51 13.18 13.92
N ARG A 344 -26.17 12.83 15.01
CA ARG A 344 -25.82 13.34 16.33
C ARG A 344 -24.94 12.34 17.05
N LEU A 345 -23.71 12.73 17.35
CA LEU A 345 -22.82 11.95 18.20
C LEU A 345 -23.14 12.25 19.66
N ARG A 346 -23.38 11.19 20.44
CA ARG A 346 -23.41 11.23 21.90
C ARG A 346 -22.18 10.50 22.45
N VAL A 347 -21.46 11.17 23.33
CA VAL A 347 -20.39 10.56 24.13
C VAL A 347 -20.79 10.61 25.59
N GLU A 348 -20.68 9.49 26.28
CA GLU A 348 -20.97 9.37 27.70
C GLU A 348 -19.82 8.66 28.42
N ARG A 349 -19.38 9.22 29.54
CA ARG A 349 -18.43 8.61 30.47
C ARG A 349 -19.14 8.34 31.78
N SER A 350 -19.18 7.08 32.20
CA SER A 350 -19.87 6.66 33.43
C SER A 350 -18.97 5.78 34.29
N GLY A 351 -19.06 5.89 35.62
CA GLY A 351 -18.36 5.00 36.56
C GLY A 351 -17.61 5.71 37.70
N GLY A 352 -16.56 5.05 38.19
CA GLY A 352 -15.79 5.50 39.36
C GLY A 352 -16.50 5.26 40.72
N PHE A 353 -15.76 5.40 41.82
CA PHE A 353 -16.18 5.05 43.20
C PHE A 353 -17.48 5.73 43.68
N VAL A 354 -17.87 6.85 43.06
CA VAL A 354 -19.06 7.64 43.42
C VAL A 354 -20.17 7.52 42.34
N GLY A 355 -19.96 6.73 41.27
CA GLY A 355 -20.93 6.53 40.20
C GLY A 355 -21.23 7.79 39.39
N ARG A 356 -20.21 8.59 39.07
CA ARG A 356 -20.41 9.84 38.32
C ARG A 356 -20.60 9.55 36.83
N SER A 357 -21.54 10.25 36.20
CA SER A 357 -21.79 10.20 34.77
C SER A 357 -21.67 11.60 34.16
N GLU A 358 -20.99 11.70 33.02
CA GLU A 358 -20.87 12.90 32.20
C GLU A 358 -21.24 12.52 30.76
N ALA A 359 -22.09 13.31 30.11
CA ALA A 359 -22.49 13.06 28.73
C ALA A 359 -22.63 14.37 27.97
N ALA A 360 -22.22 14.36 26.71
CA ALA A 360 -22.40 15.48 25.80
C ALA A 360 -22.81 14.97 24.42
N GLU A 361 -23.54 15.82 23.70
CA GLU A 361 -23.98 15.58 22.33
C GLU A 361 -23.48 16.68 21.42
N VAL A 362 -23.04 16.31 20.23
CA VAL A 362 -22.62 17.23 19.18
C VAL A 362 -23.23 16.80 17.86
N ASP A 363 -23.74 17.76 17.11
CA ASP A 363 -24.21 17.51 15.76
C ASP A 363 -22.97 17.41 14.85
N LEU A 364 -22.89 16.35 14.04
CA LEU A 364 -21.83 16.18 13.05
C LEU A 364 -22.14 17.11 11.87
N ASP A 365 -21.68 18.37 11.98
CA ASP A 365 -21.87 19.38 10.94
C ASP A 365 -20.92 19.11 9.76
N PRO A 366 -21.41 19.08 8.50
CA PRO A 366 -20.54 19.06 7.31
C PRO A 366 -19.54 20.22 7.24
N GLY A 367 -19.70 21.28 8.04
CA GLY A 367 -18.73 22.37 8.21
C GLY A 367 -17.52 22.06 9.11
N ASP A 368 -17.54 20.97 9.89
CA ASP A 368 -16.41 20.49 10.72
C ASP A 368 -15.96 19.08 10.28
N PRO A 369 -15.26 18.97 9.14
CA PRO A 369 -14.79 17.69 8.62
C PRO A 369 -13.86 16.95 9.60
N GLY A 370 -13.14 17.69 10.46
CA GLY A 370 -12.20 17.10 11.43
C GLY A 370 -12.89 16.29 12.52
N LEU A 371 -14.13 16.62 12.90
CA LEU A 371 -14.91 15.83 13.85
C LEU A 371 -15.50 14.58 13.18
N GLY A 372 -15.99 14.70 11.94
CA GLY A 372 -16.53 13.56 11.17
C GLY A 372 -15.49 12.47 10.91
N ASP A 373 -14.27 12.86 10.56
CA ASP A 373 -13.15 11.93 10.36
C ASP A 373 -12.75 11.24 11.65
N LEU A 374 -12.69 11.99 12.75
CA LEU A 374 -12.37 11.45 14.06
C LEU A 374 -13.42 10.44 14.54
N VAL A 375 -14.70 10.67 14.25
CA VAL A 375 -15.78 9.71 14.54
C VAL A 375 -15.61 8.44 13.72
N ARG A 376 -15.31 8.55 12.42
CA ARG A 376 -15.05 7.39 11.56
C ARG A 376 -13.86 6.57 12.06
N GLN A 377 -12.75 7.21 12.42
CA GLN A 377 -11.58 6.52 12.98
C GLN A 377 -11.85 5.90 14.36
N ALA A 378 -12.62 6.57 15.21
CA ALA A 378 -12.91 6.09 16.56
C ALA A 378 -13.88 4.89 16.58
N LEU A 379 -14.75 4.77 15.57
CA LEU A 379 -15.85 3.78 15.52
C LEU A 379 -15.74 2.77 14.37
N GLY A 380 -14.95 3.03 13.33
CA GLY A 380 -14.92 2.30 12.05
C GLY A 380 -14.10 1.02 12.01
N GLY A 381 -13.95 0.30 13.12
CA GLY A 381 -13.13 -0.93 13.15
C GLY A 381 -13.14 -1.66 14.49
N SER A 382 -14.23 -1.58 15.26
CA SER A 382 -14.29 -2.22 16.58
C SER A 382 -15.24 -3.43 16.55
N ASP A 383 -14.70 -4.64 16.58
CA ASP A 383 -15.42 -5.78 17.16
C ASP A 383 -15.36 -5.68 18.69
N LEU A 384 -16.55 -5.76 19.28
CA LEU A 384 -16.92 -5.16 20.57
C LEU A 384 -16.87 -6.24 21.65
N ARG A 385 -15.85 -6.20 22.51
CA ARG A 385 -15.83 -7.06 23.70
C ARG A 385 -16.85 -6.55 24.71
N ASP A 386 -17.82 -7.39 25.05
CA ASP A 386 -18.59 -7.31 26.28
C ASP A 386 -17.62 -7.53 27.47
N VAL A 387 -17.03 -6.44 27.97
CA VAL A 387 -16.17 -6.50 29.17
C VAL A 387 -17.08 -6.42 30.39
N PRO A 388 -17.06 -7.42 31.30
CA PRO A 388 -17.90 -7.39 32.48
C PRO A 388 -17.57 -6.15 33.33
N PRO A 389 -18.57 -5.38 33.77
CA PRO A 389 -18.35 -4.16 34.54
C PRO A 389 -17.59 -4.50 35.81
N ARG A 390 -16.46 -3.81 36.05
CA ARG A 390 -15.74 -3.85 37.32
C ARG A 390 -16.20 -2.69 38.20
N PRO A 391 -16.37 -2.89 39.51
CA PRO A 391 -16.55 -1.78 40.42
C PRO A 391 -15.35 -0.81 40.28
N ASP A 392 -15.62 0.48 40.30
CA ASP A 392 -14.67 1.61 40.27
C ASP A 392 -14.05 1.99 38.91
N MET A 393 -14.44 1.36 37.80
CA MET A 393 -13.92 1.68 36.46
C MET A 393 -14.77 2.72 35.72
N PHE A 394 -14.14 3.66 35.00
CA PHE A 394 -14.83 4.49 34.02
C PHE A 394 -14.98 3.76 32.68
N VAL A 395 -16.18 3.83 32.13
CA VAL A 395 -16.54 3.29 30.81
C VAL A 395 -17.04 4.44 29.95
N TYR A 396 -16.49 4.53 28.75
CA TYR A 396 -16.93 5.44 27.71
C TYR A 396 -17.91 4.75 26.78
N SER A 397 -18.94 5.46 26.36
CA SER A 397 -20.00 5.01 25.48
C SER A 397 -20.13 6.02 24.35
N PHE A 398 -20.00 5.56 23.10
CA PHE A 398 -20.11 6.38 21.90
C PHE A 398 -21.29 5.89 21.07
N SER A 399 -22.22 6.76 20.68
CA SER A 399 -23.35 6.41 19.82
C SER A 399 -23.65 7.52 18.82
N VAL A 400 -23.96 7.15 17.58
CA VAL A 400 -24.40 8.07 16.53
C VAL A 400 -25.89 7.83 16.28
N ASP A 401 -26.69 8.89 16.26
CA ASP A 401 -28.14 8.89 15.98
C ASP A 401 -28.97 7.97 16.88
N GLY A 402 -28.52 7.74 18.11
CA GLY A 402 -29.18 6.82 19.04
C GLY A 402 -29.06 5.34 18.66
N GLY A 403 -28.14 5.00 17.73
CA GLY A 403 -27.74 3.64 17.43
C GLY A 403 -27.09 2.93 18.61
N ALA A 404 -26.81 1.63 18.45
CA ALA A 404 -26.20 0.82 19.51
C ALA A 404 -24.87 1.43 19.97
N PRO A 405 -24.68 1.69 21.28
CA PRO A 405 -23.48 2.36 21.77
C PRO A 405 -22.26 1.44 21.77
N VAL A 406 -21.13 1.95 21.30
CA VAL A 406 -19.80 1.36 21.45
C VAL A 406 -19.29 1.68 22.85
N ARG A 407 -19.06 0.64 23.67
CA ARG A 407 -18.62 0.79 25.06
C ARG A 407 -17.17 0.36 25.25
N VAL A 408 -16.33 1.24 25.79
CA VAL A 408 -14.90 0.99 25.96
C VAL A 408 -14.45 1.43 27.36
N PRO A 409 -13.80 0.55 28.15
CA PRO A 409 -13.12 0.95 29.39
C PRO A 409 -12.06 2.02 29.15
N GLU A 410 -11.92 2.98 30.06
CA GLU A 410 -10.99 4.11 29.93
C GLU A 410 -9.54 3.72 29.59
N HIS A 411 -9.03 2.63 30.18
CA HIS A 411 -7.67 2.14 29.94
C HIS A 411 -7.46 1.42 28.59
N LEU A 412 -8.53 1.19 27.84
CA LEU A 412 -8.53 0.51 26.53
C LEU A 412 -8.95 1.45 25.40
N LEU A 413 -9.14 2.74 25.66
CA LEU A 413 -9.45 3.72 24.62
C LEU A 413 -8.31 3.76 23.60
N SER A 414 -8.66 3.67 22.32
CA SER A 414 -7.72 4.04 21.26
C SER A 414 -7.38 5.53 21.34
N ALA A 415 -6.30 5.95 20.69
CA ALA A 415 -5.93 7.36 20.62
C ALA A 415 -7.07 8.23 20.05
N SER A 416 -7.73 7.75 18.99
CA SER A 416 -8.86 8.43 18.36
C SER A 416 -10.10 8.47 19.26
N GLN A 417 -10.39 7.41 20.02
CA GLN A 417 -11.50 7.39 20.99
C GLN A 417 -11.26 8.33 22.18
N ALA A 418 -10.02 8.38 22.69
CA ALA A 418 -9.63 9.28 23.77
C ALA A 418 -9.70 10.76 23.34
N GLU A 419 -9.24 11.06 22.12
CA GLU A 419 -9.34 12.40 21.54
C GLU A 419 -10.79 12.80 21.28
N LEU A 420 -11.61 11.91 20.73
CA LEU A 420 -13.03 12.14 20.50
C LEU A 420 -13.76 12.45 21.82
N ALA A 421 -13.49 11.65 22.87
CA ALA A 421 -14.08 11.88 24.17
C ALA A 421 -13.65 13.21 24.80
N ARG A 422 -12.38 13.61 24.64
CA ARG A 422 -11.88 14.90 25.13
C ARG A 422 -12.57 16.07 24.42
N ARG A 423 -12.65 16.04 23.09
CA ARG A 423 -13.28 17.12 22.31
C ARG A 423 -14.76 17.30 22.63
N VAL A 424 -15.48 16.21 22.86
CA VAL A 424 -16.93 16.25 23.07
C VAL A 424 -17.30 16.53 24.52
N LEU A 425 -16.60 15.92 25.49
CA LEU A 425 -16.91 16.10 26.92
C LEU A 425 -16.24 17.35 27.54
N GLN A 426 -15.12 17.84 26.98
CA GLN A 426 -14.35 18.97 27.53
C GLN A 426 -14.00 20.03 26.47
N PRO A 427 -15.00 20.66 25.82
CA PRO A 427 -14.75 21.67 24.79
C PRO A 427 -14.01 22.88 25.39
N GLY A 428 -12.75 23.10 24.97
CA GLY A 428 -11.94 24.28 25.35
C GLY A 428 -10.63 24.02 26.11
N SER A 429 -10.17 22.77 26.21
CA SER A 429 -8.89 22.43 26.88
C SER A 429 -7.74 22.29 25.86
N GLU A 430 -7.29 23.37 25.24
CA GLU A 430 -6.03 23.38 24.49
C GLU A 430 -4.86 23.74 25.43
N VAL A 431 -3.89 22.83 25.58
CA VAL A 431 -2.50 23.10 25.97
C VAL A 431 -1.58 22.26 25.10
#